data_AF-A0A8S4RQC7-F1
#
_entry.id   AF-A0A8S4RQC7-F1
#
_cell.length_a   1.000
_cell.length_b   1.000
_cell.length_c   1.000
_cell.angle_alpha   90.00
_cell.angle_beta   90.00
_cell.angle_gamma   90.00
#
_symmetry.space_group_name_H-M   'P 1'
#
loop_
_entity.id
_entity.type
_entity.pdbx_description
1 polymer ?
#
loop_
_entity_poly.entity_id
_entity_poly.type
_entity_poly.pdbx_seq_one_letter_code
_entity_poly.pdbx_strand_id
1 'polypeptide(L)'
;MERSMLGVSLRDQIRNEEIRRRTRVTEIAQRVAKLKWQCAGHIARRTDGRWGPKVLEWKHRTGKRSVGPPPTRSTDDIQRVAGKSWTRASQKSCVLQ
;
A
#
# COMPACT_ATOMS: atom_id res chain seq x y z
N MET A 1 9.38 -12.65 -12.15
CA MET A 1 10.01 -12.14 -10.91
C MET A 1 10.21 -13.25 -9.90
N GLU A 2 9.15 -13.86 -9.34
CA GLU A 2 9.28 -14.85 -8.24
C GLU A 2 10.23 -16.02 -8.56
N ARG A 3 10.16 -16.54 -9.80
CA ARG A 3 11.11 -17.57 -10.28
C ARG A 3 12.56 -17.08 -10.29
N SER A 4 12.80 -15.87 -10.78
CA SER A 4 14.12 -15.24 -10.80
C SER A 4 14.66 -14.98 -9.38
N MET A 5 13.79 -14.64 -8.43
CA MET A 5 14.17 -14.45 -7.01
C MET A 5 14.68 -15.75 -6.37
N LEU A 6 14.21 -16.90 -6.85
CA LEU A 6 14.62 -18.23 -6.39
C LEU A 6 15.65 -18.91 -7.31
N GLY A 7 16.04 -18.26 -8.41
CA GLY A 7 16.94 -18.84 -9.41
C GLY A 7 16.37 -20.07 -10.16
N VAL A 8 15.04 -20.25 -10.16
CA VAL A 8 14.40 -21.45 -10.75
C VAL A 8 13.94 -21.20 -12.18
N SER A 9 14.15 -22.20 -13.04
CA SER A 9 13.77 -22.22 -14.44
C SER A 9 12.41 -22.90 -14.65
N LEU A 10 11.96 -22.99 -15.90
CA LEU A 10 10.77 -23.80 -16.25
C LEU A 10 11.06 -25.30 -16.22
N ARG A 11 12.33 -25.70 -16.39
CA ARG A 11 12.75 -27.12 -16.45
C ARG A 11 12.68 -27.81 -15.10
N ASP A 12 12.78 -27.05 -14.02
CA ASP A 12 12.68 -27.57 -12.65
C ASP A 12 11.27 -28.06 -12.30
N GLN A 13 10.27 -27.80 -13.16
CA GLN A 13 8.87 -28.23 -13.05
C GLN A 13 8.24 -27.99 -11.66
N ILE A 14 8.73 -26.97 -10.94
CA ILE A 14 8.21 -26.61 -9.61
C ILE A 14 6.83 -25.98 -9.78
N ARG A 15 5.86 -26.46 -9.00
CA ARG A 15 4.50 -25.92 -8.95
C ARG A 15 4.51 -24.46 -8.54
N ASN A 16 3.63 -23.66 -9.14
CA ASN A 16 3.54 -22.23 -8.83
C ASN A 16 3.12 -21.96 -7.38
N GLU A 17 2.35 -22.86 -6.76
CA GLU A 17 2.00 -22.80 -5.33
C GLU A 17 3.24 -22.89 -4.44
N GLU A 18 4.18 -23.79 -4.78
CA GLU A 18 5.43 -23.96 -4.06
C GLU A 18 6.34 -22.72 -4.21
N ILE A 19 6.36 -22.13 -5.42
CA ILE A 19 7.08 -20.87 -5.67
C ILE A 19 6.52 -19.77 -4.78
N ARG A 20 5.19 -19.59 -4.75
CA ARG A 20 4.52 -18.59 -3.90
C ARG A 20 4.73 -18.83 -2.41
N ARG A 21 4.73 -20.09 -1.97
CA ARG A 21 5.01 -20.49 -0.58
C ARG A 21 6.42 -20.09 -0.16
N ARG A 22 7.40 -20.25 -1.04
CA ARG A 22 8.81 -19.91 -0.78
C ARG A 22 9.06 -18.41 -0.81
N THR A 23 8.51 -17.69 -1.79
CA THR A 23 8.74 -16.24 -1.95
C THR A 23 7.95 -15.41 -0.95
N ARG A 24 6.78 -15.87 -0.49
CA ARG A 24 5.88 -15.16 0.44
C ARG A 24 5.57 -13.73 0.01
N VAL A 25 5.61 -13.46 -1.29
CA VAL A 25 5.44 -12.10 -1.85
C VAL A 25 4.08 -11.52 -1.47
N THR A 26 3.03 -12.34 -1.42
CA THR A 26 1.70 -11.93 -0.99
C THR A 26 1.68 -11.47 0.48
N GLU A 27 2.37 -12.18 1.37
CA GLU A 27 2.48 -11.81 2.80
C GLU A 27 3.24 -10.49 2.96
N ILE A 28 4.32 -10.31 2.19
CA ILE A 28 5.10 -9.07 2.17
C ILE A 28 4.23 -7.91 1.67
N ALA A 29 3.48 -8.10 0.59
CA ALA A 29 2.57 -7.07 0.07
C ALA A 29 1.51 -6.68 1.10
N GLN A 30 0.94 -7.64 1.83
CA GLN A 30 0.02 -7.38 2.94
C GLN A 30 0.70 -6.62 4.09
N ARG A 31 1.94 -6.98 4.46
CA ARG A 31 2.71 -6.29 5.49
C ARG A 31 3.02 -4.85 5.10
N VAL A 32 3.42 -4.61 3.86
CA VAL A 32 3.66 -3.26 3.32
C VAL A 32 2.37 -2.44 3.35
N ALA A 33 1.24 -3.03 2.96
CA ALA A 33 -0.06 -2.36 3.03
C ALA A 33 -0.44 -1.98 4.48
N LYS A 34 -0.20 -2.89 5.45
CA LYS A 34 -0.42 -2.62 6.88
C LYS A 34 0.47 -1.50 7.41
N LEU A 35 1.76 -1.50 7.07
CA LEU A 35 2.70 -0.44 7.49
C LEU A 35 2.32 0.90 6.88
N LYS A 36 1.96 0.92 5.59
CA LYS A 36 1.46 2.11 4.89
C LYS A 36 0.21 2.66 5.58
N TRP A 37 -0.72 1.79 5.97
CA TRP A 37 -1.92 2.14 6.74
C TRP A 37 -1.57 2.75 8.11
N GLN A 38 -0.69 2.13 8.88
CA GLN A 38 -0.28 2.63 10.20
C GLN A 38 0.37 4.03 10.09
N CYS A 39 1.23 4.23 9.09
CA CYS A 39 1.86 5.52 8.81
C CYS A 39 0.80 6.58 8.43
N ALA A 40 -0.14 6.24 7.54
CA ALA A 40 -1.21 7.15 7.15
C ALA A 40 -2.12 7.51 8.33
N GLY A 41 -2.45 6.56 9.20
CA GLY A 41 -3.20 6.80 10.42
C GLY A 41 -2.45 7.72 11.39
N HIS A 42 -1.13 7.54 11.52
CA HIS A 42 -0.27 8.43 12.32
C HIS A 42 -0.26 9.86 11.78
N ILE A 43 -0.10 10.04 10.46
CA ILE A 43 -0.16 11.35 9.81
C ILE A 43 -1.55 11.99 9.99
N ALA A 44 -2.63 11.22 9.85
CA ALA A 44 -3.99 11.72 9.97
C ALA A 44 -4.37 12.19 11.39
N ARG A 45 -3.67 11.70 12.43
CA ARG A 45 -3.85 12.15 13.82
C ARG A 45 -3.06 13.41 14.16
N ARG A 46 -2.07 13.78 13.35
CA ARG A 46 -1.26 14.98 13.59
C ARG A 46 -1.97 16.22 13.08
N THR A 47 -2.04 17.24 13.92
CA THR A 47 -2.61 18.57 13.61
C THR A 47 -1.55 19.68 13.57
N ASP A 48 -0.27 19.31 13.57
CA ASP A 48 0.89 20.20 13.71
C ASP A 48 1.27 20.98 12.43
N GLY A 49 0.36 21.07 11.45
CA GLY A 49 0.56 21.84 10.22
C GLY A 49 1.72 21.38 9.33
N ARG A 50 2.30 20.20 9.60
CA ARG A 50 3.42 19.67 8.81
C ARG A 50 2.98 19.24 7.42
N TRP A 51 3.95 18.97 6.56
CA TRP A 51 3.76 18.50 5.18
C TRP A 51 3.17 17.09 5.04
N GLY A 52 3.06 16.32 6.13
CA GLY A 52 2.56 14.94 6.12
C GLY A 52 1.21 14.74 5.42
N PRO A 53 0.15 15.51 5.76
CA PRO A 53 -1.13 15.45 5.06
C PRO A 53 -1.01 15.75 3.56
N LYS A 54 -0.12 16.68 3.15
CA LYS A 54 0.12 17.00 1.73
C LYS A 54 0.70 15.80 0.97
N VAL A 55 1.52 14.97 1.62
CA VAL A 55 2.07 13.74 1.03
C VAL A 55 0.98 12.70 0.77
N LEU A 56 -0.02 12.59 1.65
CA LEU A 56 -1.14 11.66 1.47
C LEU A 56 -2.03 12.06 0.29
N GLU A 57 -2.25 13.36 0.11
CA GLU A 57 -3.04 13.89 -1.01
C GLU A 57 -2.27 14.04 -2.31
N TRP A 58 -0.94 13.88 -2.27
CA TRP A 58 -0.07 14.13 -3.40
C TRP A 58 -0.45 13.27 -4.61
N LYS A 59 -0.48 13.93 -5.77
CA LYS A 59 -0.66 13.31 -7.08
C LYS A 59 0.64 13.45 -7.86
N HIS A 60 1.14 12.34 -8.37
CA HIS A 60 2.42 12.31 -9.08
C HIS A 60 2.44 13.14 -10.38
N ARG A 61 1.28 13.43 -10.97
CA ARG A 61 1.19 14.19 -12.23
C ARG A 61 0.13 15.28 -12.14
N THR A 62 0.51 16.49 -12.52
CA THR A 62 -0.37 17.65 -12.65
C THR A 62 -0.51 17.97 -14.13
N GLY A 63 -1.64 17.63 -14.77
CA GLY A 63 -1.86 17.88 -16.20
C GLY A 63 -2.94 17.01 -16.85
N LYS A 64 -3.25 17.30 -18.12
CA LYS A 64 -4.16 16.49 -18.95
C LYS A 64 -3.42 15.25 -19.48
N ARG A 65 -4.04 14.08 -19.38
CA ARG A 65 -3.53 12.79 -19.87
C ARG A 65 -4.36 12.32 -21.08
N SER A 66 -3.76 11.58 -22.00
CA SER A 66 -4.48 10.72 -22.94
C SER A 66 -5.29 9.62 -22.22
N VAL A 67 -6.16 8.91 -22.94
CA VAL A 67 -7.08 7.90 -22.40
C VAL A 67 -6.35 6.88 -21.50
N GLY A 68 -6.72 6.81 -20.22
CA GLY A 68 -6.15 5.91 -19.23
C GLY A 68 -6.71 6.16 -17.82
N PRO A 69 -6.34 5.35 -16.81
CA PRO A 69 -6.88 5.49 -15.46
C PRO A 69 -6.59 6.87 -14.86
N PRO A 70 -7.52 7.42 -14.06
CA PRO A 70 -7.30 8.67 -13.33
C PRO A 70 -6.03 8.62 -12.46
N PRO A 71 -5.36 9.77 -12.23
CA PRO A 71 -4.22 9.83 -11.33
C PRO A 71 -4.64 9.42 -9.91
N THR A 72 -4.05 8.33 -9.43
CA THR A 72 -4.28 7.76 -8.10
C THR A 72 -3.50 8.53 -7.04
N ARG A 73 -4.16 8.93 -5.97
CA ARG A 73 -3.56 9.51 -4.76
C ARG A 73 -3.07 8.39 -3.84
N SER A 74 -2.10 8.67 -2.97
CA SER A 74 -1.72 7.73 -1.91
C SER A 74 -2.92 7.33 -1.03
N THR A 75 -3.87 8.25 -0.83
CA THR A 75 -5.14 8.00 -0.14
C THR A 75 -6.03 6.96 -0.83
N ASP A 76 -5.99 6.82 -2.15
CA ASP A 76 -6.86 5.88 -2.87
C ASP A 76 -6.45 4.43 -2.60
N ASP A 77 -5.14 4.15 -2.50
CA ASP A 77 -4.63 2.85 -2.07
C ASP A 77 -5.07 2.50 -0.65
N ILE A 78 -5.11 3.51 0.22
CA ILE A 78 -5.55 3.38 1.61
C ILE A 78 -7.06 3.10 1.65
N GLN A 79 -7.86 3.82 0.86
CA GLN A 79 -9.30 3.59 0.76
C GLN A 79 -9.63 2.19 0.25
N ARG A 80 -8.80 1.63 -0.66
CA ARG A 80 -8.98 0.28 -1.16
C ARG A 80 -8.81 -0.79 -0.07
N VAL A 81 -7.97 -0.54 0.93
CA VAL A 81 -7.68 -1.49 2.02
C VAL A 81 -8.54 -1.24 3.26
N ALA A 82 -8.73 0.02 3.65
CA ALA A 82 -9.35 0.42 4.91
C ALA A 82 -10.77 1.02 4.75
N GLY A 83 -11.26 1.17 3.52
CA GLY A 83 -12.57 1.74 3.21
C GLY A 83 -12.58 3.28 3.19
N LYS A 84 -13.72 3.87 2.81
CA LYS A 84 -13.86 5.34 2.65
C LYS A 84 -13.82 6.11 3.99
N SER A 85 -14.22 5.47 5.09
CA SER A 85 -14.27 6.07 6.44
C SER A 85 -12.95 5.99 7.21
N TRP A 86 -11.86 5.64 6.53
CA TRP A 86 -10.56 5.36 7.13
C TRP A 86 -10.02 6.51 7.98
N THR A 87 -10.20 7.76 7.56
CA THR A 87 -9.75 8.95 8.31
C THR A 87 -10.43 9.07 9.67
N ARG A 88 -11.71 8.68 9.77
CA ARG A 88 -12.44 8.66 11.05
C ARG A 88 -12.02 7.46 11.91
N ALA A 89 -11.74 6.31 11.29
CA ALA A 89 -11.27 5.13 11.99
C ALA A 89 -9.87 5.34 12.60
N SER A 90 -8.97 6.06 11.92
CA SER A 90 -7.62 6.35 12.41
C SER A 90 -7.59 7.36 13.56
N GLN A 91 -8.58 8.27 13.62
CA GLN A 91 -8.77 9.23 14.73
C GLN A 91 -9.34 8.57 15.99
N LYS A 92 -10.17 7.53 15.84
CA LYS A 92 -10.82 6.82 16.96
C LYS A 92 -9.97 5.76 17.64
N SER A 93 -8.81 5.39 17.09
CA SER A 93 -7.83 4.58 17.82
C SER A 93 -7.19 5.43 18.92
N CYS A 94 -7.93 5.60 20.01
CA CYS A 94 -7.41 6.02 21.29
C CYS A 94 -6.28 5.05 21.65
N VAL A 95 -5.09 5.59 21.88
CA VAL A 95 -3.90 4.84 22.27
C VAL A 95 -4.20 4.18 23.61
N LEU A 96 -4.41 2.86 23.63
CA LEU A 96 -4.05 2.07 24.80
C LEU A 96 -2.58 1.70 24.61
N GLN A 97 -1.71 2.52 25.20
CA GLN A 97 -0.39 2.10 25.66
C GLN A 97 -0.54 1.57 27.08
#